data_AF-A0A7W1L0J4-F1
#
_entry.id   AF-A0A7W1L0J4-F1
#
_cell.length_a   1.000
_cell.length_b   1.000
_cell.length_c   1.000
_cell.angle_alpha   90.00
_cell.angle_beta   90.00
_cell.angle_gamma   90.00
#
_symmetry.space_group_name_H-M   'P 1'
#
loop_
_entity.id
_entity.type
_entity.pdbx_description
1 polymer ?
#
loop_
_entity_poly.entity_id
_entity_poly.type
_entity_poly.pdbx_seq_one_letter_code
_entity_poly.pdbx_strand_id
1 'polypeptide(L)'
;MGRADACLFFESFHHCADHLGLLRNLYAMTTRDGLIAFAAEPIADFPYPWGFVRTDGLTLWSIRRHGWYELGFDTSYFLRTLLLYGWLPERHTSDVAHSANVITARKSRGHYNLSELTLPPDEAATWATPDPEHRFTTARSVISCSRRSHIREIEFCLSNFAPSELEITLTAGAARREIKLPAHCSKINVRLEPKDWQGQVTIDSQTWIPAEVYGTNDQRSLGVGVHWLNLIQSV
;
A
#
# COMPACT_ATOMS: atom_id res chain seq x y z
N MET A 1 -12.58 -2.39 -28.22
CA MET A 1 -11.49 -3.30 -27.81
C MET A 1 -11.94 -4.09 -26.59
N GLY A 2 -11.61 -5.39 -26.54
CA GLY A 2 -11.89 -6.23 -25.36
C GLY A 2 -11.01 -5.84 -24.17
N ARG A 3 -11.47 -6.15 -22.95
CA ARG A 3 -10.67 -6.03 -21.73
C ARG A 3 -9.86 -7.31 -21.51
N ALA A 4 -8.67 -7.20 -20.93
CA ALA A 4 -7.80 -8.33 -20.64
C ALA A 4 -7.96 -8.83 -19.20
N ASP A 5 -7.92 -10.14 -18.99
CA ASP A 5 -7.90 -10.73 -17.64
C ASP A 5 -6.52 -10.65 -16.98
N ALA A 6 -5.47 -10.54 -17.78
CA ALA A 6 -4.12 -10.31 -17.31
C ALA A 6 -3.34 -9.39 -18.25
N CYS A 7 -2.50 -8.53 -17.69
CA CYS A 7 -1.44 -7.84 -18.43
C CYS A 7 -0.10 -8.18 -17.78
N LEU A 8 0.82 -8.75 -18.57
CA LEU A 8 2.15 -9.15 -18.11
C LEU A 8 3.20 -8.22 -18.71
N PHE A 9 4.05 -7.67 -17.85
CA PHE A 9 5.29 -7.00 -18.19
C PHE A 9 6.43 -7.89 -17.70
N PHE A 10 7.19 -8.43 -18.63
CA PHE A 10 8.43 -9.13 -18.34
C PHE A 10 9.56 -8.28 -18.92
N GLU A 11 10.45 -7.78 -18.07
CA GLU A 11 11.59 -6.93 -18.44
C GLU A 11 11.23 -5.86 -19.49
N SER A 12 10.11 -5.16 -19.31
CA SER A 12 9.61 -4.23 -20.35
C SER A 12 8.91 -2.98 -19.82
N PHE A 13 8.38 -3.02 -18.61
CA PHE A 13 7.70 -1.84 -18.04
C PHE A 13 8.65 -0.67 -17.85
N HIS A 14 9.90 -0.94 -17.46
CA HIS A 14 10.94 0.07 -17.28
C HIS A 14 11.35 0.82 -18.57
N HIS A 15 10.91 0.37 -19.74
CA HIS A 15 11.08 1.13 -20.99
C HIS A 15 9.99 2.19 -21.21
N CYS A 16 8.95 2.23 -20.35
CA CYS A 16 7.84 3.16 -20.48
C CYS A 16 8.15 4.52 -19.85
N ALA A 17 8.37 5.54 -20.67
CA ALA A 17 8.64 6.91 -20.21
C ALA A 17 7.45 7.56 -19.46
N ASP A 18 6.21 7.20 -19.83
CA ASP A 18 4.98 7.62 -19.13
C ASP A 18 4.32 6.41 -18.44
N HIS A 19 5.06 5.82 -17.49
CA HIS A 19 4.59 4.69 -16.71
C HIS A 19 3.32 5.02 -15.89
N LEU A 20 3.15 6.28 -15.49
CA LEU A 20 1.96 6.75 -14.77
C LEU A 20 0.71 6.76 -15.67
N GLY A 21 0.84 7.26 -16.90
CA GLY A 21 -0.21 7.18 -17.92
C GLY A 21 -0.55 5.73 -18.24
N LEU A 22 0.46 4.86 -18.38
CA LEU A 22 0.26 3.42 -18.60
C LEU A 22 -0.52 2.77 -17.47
N LEU A 23 -0.15 2.97 -16.20
CA LEU A 23 -0.88 2.42 -15.04
C LEU A 23 -2.33 2.88 -14.98
N ARG A 24 -2.61 4.14 -15.36
CA ARG A 24 -3.97 4.67 -15.47
C ARG A 24 -4.80 3.90 -16.50
N ASN A 25 -4.21 3.67 -17.67
CA ASN A 25 -4.83 3.01 -18.82
C ASN A 25 -5.04 1.52 -18.56
N LEU A 26 -4.06 0.83 -17.95
CA LEU A 26 -4.16 -0.58 -17.57
C LEU A 26 -5.40 -0.89 -16.74
N TYR A 27 -5.80 0.03 -15.86
CA TYR A 27 -7.00 -0.19 -15.04
C TYR A 27 -8.28 -0.20 -15.89
N ALA A 28 -8.34 0.61 -16.96
CA ALA A 28 -9.48 0.63 -17.88
C ALA A 28 -9.45 -0.57 -18.84
N MET A 29 -8.25 -1.03 -19.19
CA MET A 29 -8.00 -2.15 -20.11
C MET A 29 -8.16 -3.52 -19.45
N THR A 30 -8.04 -3.62 -18.14
CA THR A 30 -8.20 -4.89 -17.41
C THR A 30 -9.65 -5.16 -17.04
N THR A 31 -10.04 -6.43 -16.95
CA THR A 31 -11.36 -6.85 -16.44
C THR A 31 -11.51 -6.49 -14.96
N ARG A 32 -12.69 -6.72 -14.40
CA ARG A 32 -12.98 -6.38 -12.99
C ARG A 32 -12.05 -7.17 -12.05
N ASP A 33 -11.87 -8.45 -12.32
CA ASP A 33 -11.07 -9.41 -11.55
C ASP A 33 -9.66 -9.61 -12.14
N GLY A 34 -9.34 -8.86 -13.19
CA GLY A 34 -8.06 -8.97 -13.88
C GLY A 34 -6.88 -8.52 -13.03
N LEU A 35 -5.70 -8.98 -13.46
CA LEU A 35 -4.43 -8.73 -12.77
C LEU A 35 -3.42 -8.05 -13.70
N ILE A 36 -2.47 -7.34 -13.11
CA ILE A 36 -1.25 -6.92 -13.78
C ILE A 36 -0.06 -7.57 -13.09
N ALA A 37 0.96 -7.95 -13.86
CA ALA A 37 2.17 -8.58 -13.34
C ALA A 37 3.41 -7.88 -13.89
N PHE A 38 4.36 -7.63 -12.99
CA PHE A 38 5.66 -7.00 -13.25
C PHE A 38 6.73 -8.00 -12.86
N ALA A 39 7.29 -8.69 -13.84
CA ALA A 39 8.25 -9.77 -13.66
C ALA A 39 9.64 -9.33 -14.13
N ALA A 40 10.64 -9.59 -13.29
CA ALA A 40 12.02 -9.19 -13.54
C ALA A 40 12.21 -7.67 -13.82
N GLU A 41 11.30 -6.85 -13.30
CA GLU A 41 11.42 -5.40 -13.41
C GLU A 41 12.47 -4.86 -12.42
N PRO A 42 13.22 -3.81 -12.77
CA PRO A 42 14.22 -3.18 -11.91
C PRO A 42 13.57 -2.39 -10.76
N ILE A 43 13.07 -3.13 -9.78
CA ILE A 43 12.41 -2.63 -8.59
C ILE A 43 13.23 -3.07 -7.38
N ALA A 44 13.90 -2.11 -6.77
CA ALA A 44 14.82 -2.31 -5.65
C ALA A 44 14.93 -1.02 -4.83
N ASP A 45 15.74 -1.03 -3.78
CA ASP A 45 15.92 0.13 -2.92
C ASP A 45 16.93 1.10 -3.57
N PHE A 46 16.42 1.98 -4.42
CA PHE A 46 17.20 2.99 -5.13
C PHE A 46 17.18 4.33 -4.39
N PRO A 47 18.23 5.17 -4.51
CA PRO A 47 18.32 6.45 -3.82
C PRO A 47 17.32 7.52 -4.32
N TYR A 48 16.68 7.27 -5.46
CA TYR A 48 15.66 8.15 -6.04
C TYR A 48 14.39 7.35 -6.35
N PRO A 49 13.20 7.99 -6.31
CA PRO A 49 11.92 7.30 -6.48
C PRO A 49 11.83 6.51 -7.79
N TRP A 50 12.33 7.08 -8.89
CA TRP A 50 12.43 6.42 -10.19
C TRP A 50 13.36 7.21 -11.12
N GLY A 51 13.70 6.63 -12.26
CA GLY A 51 14.46 7.31 -13.32
C GLY A 51 15.69 6.54 -13.74
N PHE A 52 16.72 7.26 -14.21
CA PHE A 52 18.04 6.71 -14.50
C PHE A 52 18.83 6.42 -13.20
N VAL A 53 18.28 5.52 -12.38
CA VAL A 53 18.90 5.07 -11.13
C VAL A 53 19.79 3.85 -11.34
N ARG A 54 19.66 3.20 -12.50
CA ARG A 54 20.51 2.12 -12.96
C ARG A 54 21.61 2.67 -13.86
N THR A 55 22.83 2.74 -13.34
CA THR A 55 24.01 3.18 -14.08
C THR A 55 24.96 2.02 -14.37
N ASP A 56 24.43 0.79 -14.39
CA ASP A 56 25.20 -0.39 -14.74
C ASP A 56 25.54 -0.41 -16.24
N GLY A 57 26.61 -1.15 -16.59
CA GLY A 57 27.13 -1.17 -17.95
C GLY A 57 26.13 -1.66 -18.99
N LEU A 58 25.24 -2.59 -18.62
CA LEU A 58 24.21 -3.12 -19.52
C LEU A 58 23.17 -2.03 -19.80
N THR A 59 22.65 -1.36 -18.78
CA THR A 59 21.74 -0.22 -18.94
C THR A 59 22.34 0.88 -19.81
N LEU A 60 23.57 1.31 -19.56
CA LEU A 60 24.23 2.36 -20.36
C LEU A 60 24.44 1.94 -21.81
N TRP A 61 24.82 0.68 -22.03
CA TRP A 61 24.95 0.13 -23.37
C TRP A 61 23.60 0.09 -24.10
N SER A 62 22.53 -0.37 -23.44
CA SER A 62 21.18 -0.43 -24.04
C SER A 62 20.66 0.96 -24.42
N ILE A 63 20.82 1.97 -23.55
CA ILE A 63 20.47 3.36 -23.86
C ILE A 63 21.26 3.84 -25.09
N ARG A 64 22.59 3.66 -25.08
CA ARG A 64 23.46 4.15 -26.17
C ARG A 64 23.18 3.43 -27.49
N ARG A 65 22.93 2.12 -27.46
CA ARG A 65 22.81 1.27 -28.64
C ARG A 65 21.41 1.30 -29.24
N HIS A 66 20.38 1.29 -28.39
CA HIS A 66 18.99 1.11 -28.80
C HIS A 66 18.11 2.33 -28.56
N GLY A 67 18.58 3.33 -27.79
CA GLY A 67 17.77 4.50 -27.44
C GLY A 67 16.62 4.18 -26.47
N TRP A 68 16.69 3.04 -25.78
CA TRP A 68 15.69 2.62 -24.81
C TRP A 68 15.78 3.45 -23.54
N TYR A 69 14.62 3.70 -22.91
CA TYR A 69 14.59 4.09 -21.52
C TYR A 69 14.90 2.86 -20.66
N GLU A 70 15.76 3.02 -19.67
CA GLU A 70 16.16 1.95 -18.76
C GLU A 70 15.89 2.42 -17.33
N LEU A 71 14.61 2.63 -17.02
CA LEU A 71 14.21 3.18 -15.73
C LEU A 71 14.45 2.15 -14.62
N GLY A 72 14.81 2.60 -13.42
CA GLY A 72 14.63 1.82 -12.20
C GLY A 72 13.57 2.49 -11.33
N PHE A 73 12.97 1.71 -10.43
CA PHE A 73 11.95 2.19 -9.51
C PHE A 73 12.31 1.80 -8.08
N ASP A 74 12.33 2.79 -7.18
CA ASP A 74 12.39 2.51 -5.75
C ASP A 74 11.20 1.64 -5.32
N THR A 75 11.44 0.66 -4.45
CA THR A 75 10.41 -0.28 -3.97
C THR A 75 9.21 0.47 -3.39
N SER A 76 9.46 1.45 -2.52
CA SER A 76 8.42 2.25 -1.87
C SER A 76 7.65 3.09 -2.88
N TYR A 77 8.35 3.77 -3.79
CA TYR A 77 7.75 4.51 -4.89
C TYR A 77 6.82 3.64 -5.74
N PHE A 78 7.28 2.46 -6.16
CA PHE A 78 6.55 1.61 -7.08
C PHE A 78 5.25 1.08 -6.45
N LEU A 79 5.34 0.50 -5.24
CA LEU A 79 4.18 -0.02 -4.52
C LEU A 79 3.18 1.09 -4.17
N ARG A 80 3.68 2.26 -3.75
CA ARG A 80 2.83 3.43 -3.49
C ARG A 80 2.11 3.87 -4.75
N THR A 81 2.82 3.93 -5.86
CA THR A 81 2.23 4.32 -7.15
C THR A 81 1.11 3.36 -7.55
N LEU A 82 1.30 2.04 -7.37
CA LEU A 82 0.22 1.07 -7.59
C LEU A 82 -1.01 1.37 -6.73
N LEU A 83 -0.83 1.57 -5.42
CA LEU A 83 -1.93 1.91 -4.48
C LEU A 83 -2.69 3.18 -4.88
N LEU A 84 -1.96 4.25 -5.20
CA LEU A 84 -2.55 5.54 -5.61
C LEU A 84 -3.35 5.43 -6.91
N TYR A 85 -2.94 4.53 -7.81
CA TYR A 85 -3.65 4.25 -9.06
C TYR A 85 -4.71 3.14 -8.93
N GLY A 86 -5.04 2.75 -7.69
CA GLY A 86 -6.15 1.86 -7.38
C GLY A 86 -5.83 0.38 -7.48
N TRP A 87 -4.55 0.01 -7.50
CA TRP A 87 -4.07 -1.37 -7.52
C TRP A 87 -3.64 -1.81 -6.11
N LEU A 88 -3.91 -3.05 -5.75
CA LEU A 88 -3.40 -3.73 -4.55
C LEU A 88 -2.23 -4.60 -4.97
N PRO A 89 -0.99 -4.20 -4.65
CA PRO A 89 0.19 -4.99 -4.98
C PRO A 89 0.36 -6.17 -4.03
N GLU A 90 0.99 -7.21 -4.54
CA GLU A 90 1.50 -8.37 -3.82
C GLU A 90 2.86 -8.72 -4.39
N ARG A 91 3.86 -8.90 -3.53
CA ARG A 91 5.23 -9.21 -3.92
C ARG A 91 5.52 -10.69 -3.72
N HIS A 92 5.94 -11.34 -4.80
CA HIS A 92 6.38 -12.73 -4.83
C HIS A 92 7.89 -12.76 -4.99
N THR A 93 8.59 -13.23 -3.97
CA THR A 93 10.06 -13.37 -4.00
C THR A 93 10.47 -14.80 -4.27
N SER A 94 11.56 -14.98 -5.01
CA SER A 94 12.16 -16.30 -5.24
C SER A 94 13.47 -16.42 -4.46
N ASP A 95 13.62 -17.52 -3.73
CA ASP A 95 14.86 -17.87 -3.02
C ASP A 95 15.92 -18.47 -3.96
N VAL A 96 15.55 -18.76 -5.21
CA VAL A 96 16.42 -19.40 -6.20
C VAL A 96 17.12 -18.36 -7.08
N ALA A 97 16.41 -17.30 -7.47
CA ALA A 97 16.96 -16.25 -8.31
C ALA A 97 16.32 -14.90 -7.97
N HIS A 98 17.13 -13.91 -7.57
CA HIS A 98 16.63 -12.55 -7.30
C HIS A 98 15.99 -11.88 -8.52
N SER A 99 16.37 -12.27 -9.74
CA SER A 99 15.75 -11.82 -10.99
C SER A 99 14.34 -12.38 -11.19
N ALA A 100 13.95 -13.43 -10.46
CA ALA A 100 12.62 -14.04 -10.55
C ALA A 100 11.59 -13.39 -9.61
N ASN A 101 11.87 -12.21 -9.06
CA ASN A 101 10.91 -11.45 -8.29
C ASN A 101 9.75 -10.98 -9.20
N VAL A 102 8.53 -11.14 -8.72
CA VAL A 102 7.31 -10.70 -9.42
C VAL A 102 6.47 -9.85 -8.49
N ILE A 103 6.00 -8.71 -8.97
CA ILE A 103 4.93 -7.96 -8.31
C ILE A 103 3.65 -8.15 -9.12
N THR A 104 2.64 -8.72 -8.50
CA THR A 104 1.29 -8.78 -9.06
C THR A 104 0.43 -7.69 -8.46
N ALA A 105 -0.54 -7.16 -9.19
CA ALA A 105 -1.49 -6.22 -8.62
C ALA A 105 -2.92 -6.43 -9.15
N ARG A 106 -3.89 -6.33 -8.24
CA ARG A 106 -5.32 -6.45 -8.54
C ARG A 106 -6.04 -5.14 -8.26
N LYS A 107 -7.23 -4.94 -8.80
CA LYS A 107 -8.00 -3.71 -8.51
C LYS A 107 -8.46 -3.70 -7.05
N SER A 108 -8.15 -2.62 -6.34
CA SER A 108 -8.57 -2.40 -4.94
C SER A 108 -10.08 -2.32 -4.75
N ARG A 109 -10.79 -1.73 -5.72
CA ARG A 109 -12.23 -1.44 -5.61
C ARG A 109 -12.59 -0.62 -4.35
N GLY A 110 -11.62 0.12 -3.82
CA GLY A 110 -11.77 0.88 -2.58
C GLY A 110 -11.67 0.06 -1.30
N HIS A 111 -11.46 -1.26 -1.35
CA HIS A 111 -11.29 -2.10 -0.17
C HIS A 111 -9.81 -2.40 0.07
N TYR A 112 -9.34 -2.25 1.30
CA TYR A 112 -7.98 -2.60 1.70
C TYR A 112 -8.03 -3.45 2.96
N ASN A 113 -7.61 -4.71 2.86
CA ASN A 113 -7.47 -5.62 3.99
C ASN A 113 -6.05 -5.50 4.56
N LEU A 114 -5.91 -5.04 5.80
CA LEU A 114 -4.60 -4.69 6.37
C LEU A 114 -3.75 -5.92 6.74
N SER A 115 -4.33 -7.10 6.94
CA SER A 115 -3.53 -8.31 7.18
C SER A 115 -2.81 -8.78 5.91
N GLU A 116 -3.41 -8.56 4.74
CA GLU A 116 -2.91 -9.05 3.44
C GLU A 116 -2.21 -7.98 2.60
N LEU A 117 -2.42 -6.70 2.91
CA LEU A 117 -1.92 -5.61 2.08
C LEU A 117 -0.38 -5.53 2.10
N THR A 118 0.24 -5.61 0.92
CA THR A 118 1.65 -5.24 0.77
C THR A 118 1.77 -3.71 0.77
N LEU A 119 2.41 -3.16 1.81
CA LEU A 119 2.66 -1.73 1.93
C LEU A 119 4.03 -1.35 1.34
N PRO A 120 4.19 -0.09 0.86
CA PRO A 120 5.52 0.50 0.64
C PRO A 120 6.40 0.30 1.89
N PRO A 121 7.68 -0.11 1.79
CA PRO A 121 8.54 -0.34 2.95
C PRO A 121 8.57 0.77 4.01
N ASP A 122 8.66 2.03 3.58
CA ASP A 122 8.60 3.21 4.44
C ASP A 122 7.24 3.38 5.16
N GLU A 123 6.14 3.03 4.51
CA GLU A 123 4.82 2.96 5.17
C GLU A 123 4.72 1.73 6.08
N ALA A 124 5.20 0.57 5.65
CA ALA A 124 5.19 -0.68 6.41
C ALA A 124 5.91 -0.53 7.76
N ALA A 125 7.02 0.23 7.79
CA ALA A 125 7.76 0.55 9.01
C ALA A 125 6.95 1.35 10.05
N THR A 126 5.84 1.97 9.64
CA THR A 126 4.92 2.67 10.54
C THR A 126 3.88 1.75 11.18
N TRP A 127 3.85 0.47 10.83
CA TRP A 127 2.92 -0.54 11.35
C TRP A 127 3.67 -1.66 12.07
N ALA A 128 2.99 -2.35 12.97
CA ALA A 128 3.48 -3.64 13.44
C ALA A 128 3.44 -4.67 12.31
N THR A 129 4.19 -5.76 12.48
CA THR A 129 4.07 -6.94 11.61
C THR A 129 2.61 -7.39 11.53
N PRO A 130 2.11 -7.81 10.35
CA PRO A 130 0.71 -8.19 10.19
C PRO A 130 0.35 -9.42 11.04
N ASP A 131 -0.80 -9.37 11.68
CA ASP A 131 -1.44 -10.51 12.31
C ASP A 131 -2.49 -11.09 11.33
N PRO A 132 -3.00 -12.33 11.53
CA PRO A 132 -3.86 -13.00 10.54
C PRO A 132 -5.11 -12.22 10.11
N GLU A 133 -5.74 -11.47 11.03
CA GLU A 133 -6.99 -10.74 10.75
C GLU A 133 -6.84 -9.23 10.64
N HIS A 134 -5.71 -8.67 11.08
CA HIS A 134 -5.54 -7.22 11.20
C HIS A 134 -4.07 -6.84 11.26
N ARG A 135 -3.81 -5.54 11.22
CA ARG A 135 -2.50 -4.98 11.50
C ARG A 135 -2.62 -3.95 12.59
N PHE A 136 -1.76 -4.04 13.60
CA PHE A 136 -1.69 -3.02 14.64
C PHE A 136 -0.99 -1.77 14.12
N THR A 137 -1.54 -0.62 14.45
CA THR A 137 -0.80 0.63 14.31
C THR A 137 0.38 0.64 15.28
N THR A 138 1.36 1.47 14.99
CA THR A 138 2.29 1.98 16.01
C THR A 138 1.76 3.33 16.52
N ALA A 139 2.61 4.18 17.10
CA ALA A 139 2.23 5.52 17.55
C ALA A 139 1.61 6.35 16.42
N ARG A 140 2.13 6.20 15.20
CA ARG A 140 1.63 6.85 13.99
C ARG A 140 1.79 5.90 12.82
N SER A 141 0.69 5.57 12.16
CA SER A 141 0.67 4.66 11.03
C SER A 141 0.10 5.31 9.79
N VAL A 142 0.74 5.09 8.64
CA VAL A 142 0.39 5.73 7.36
C VAL A 142 0.08 4.66 6.32
N ILE A 143 -0.95 4.92 5.51
CA ILE A 143 -1.31 4.06 4.38
C ILE A 143 -1.72 4.90 3.17
N SER A 144 -1.11 4.58 2.03
CA SER A 144 -1.50 5.10 0.72
C SER A 144 -2.72 4.36 0.17
N CYS A 145 -3.63 5.10 -0.43
CA CYS A 145 -4.90 4.62 -0.96
C CYS A 145 -5.22 5.29 -2.31
N SER A 146 -6.20 4.75 -3.04
CA SER A 146 -6.54 5.17 -4.39
C SER A 146 -6.95 6.64 -4.46
N ARG A 147 -6.40 7.37 -5.45
CA ARG A 147 -6.80 8.74 -5.81
C ARG A 147 -7.88 8.78 -6.90
N ARG A 148 -8.30 7.62 -7.42
CA ARG A 148 -9.09 7.54 -8.66
C ARG A 148 -10.55 7.98 -8.55
N SER A 149 -11.08 8.15 -7.34
CA SER A 149 -12.50 8.39 -7.14
C SER A 149 -12.75 9.54 -6.18
N HIS A 150 -13.86 10.23 -6.39
CA HIS A 150 -14.40 11.19 -5.43
C HIS A 150 -14.89 10.42 -4.20
N ILE A 151 -14.01 10.31 -3.22
CA ILE A 151 -14.28 9.64 -1.96
C ILE A 151 -15.21 10.54 -1.15
N ARG A 152 -16.40 10.03 -0.86
CA ARG A 152 -17.36 10.69 0.02
C ARG A 152 -17.00 10.44 1.48
N GLU A 153 -16.64 9.21 1.78
CA GLU A 153 -16.43 8.74 3.14
C GLU A 153 -15.40 7.60 3.13
N ILE A 154 -14.58 7.55 4.18
CA ILE A 154 -13.68 6.44 4.47
C ILE A 154 -14.22 5.73 5.70
N GLU A 155 -14.48 4.44 5.60
CA GLU A 155 -14.90 3.61 6.71
C GLU A 155 -13.72 2.72 7.16
N PHE A 156 -13.48 2.67 8.46
CA PHE A 156 -12.43 1.91 9.11
C PHE A 156 -13.04 0.86 10.01
N CYS A 157 -12.53 -0.37 9.98
CA CYS A 157 -12.86 -1.38 10.99
C CYS A 157 -11.71 -1.52 11.97
N LEU A 158 -11.97 -1.13 13.22
CA LEU A 158 -10.97 -0.99 14.28
C LEU A 158 -11.31 -1.90 15.46
N SER A 159 -10.29 -2.44 16.13
CA SER A 159 -10.41 -3.12 17.42
C SER A 159 -9.44 -2.53 18.43
N ASN A 160 -9.86 -2.45 19.69
CA ASN A 160 -8.97 -2.16 20.81
C ASN A 160 -8.76 -3.44 21.63
N PHE A 161 -7.54 -3.95 21.63
CA PHE A 161 -7.13 -5.12 22.42
C PHE A 161 -6.47 -4.74 23.76
N ALA A 162 -6.23 -3.45 23.99
CA ALA A 162 -5.67 -2.94 25.22
C ALA A 162 -6.67 -3.08 26.39
N PRO A 163 -6.18 -3.15 27.64
CA PRO A 163 -6.99 -3.20 28.85
C PRO A 163 -7.57 -1.82 29.22
N SER A 164 -7.17 -0.79 28.48
CA SER A 164 -7.53 0.61 28.71
C SER A 164 -8.18 1.19 27.46
N GLU A 165 -8.89 2.30 27.64
CA GLU A 165 -9.35 3.12 26.52
C GLU A 165 -8.14 3.60 25.68
N LEU A 166 -8.27 3.57 24.36
CA LEU A 166 -7.28 4.15 23.45
C LEU A 166 -7.83 5.40 22.78
N GLU A 167 -7.03 6.46 22.80
CA GLU A 167 -7.29 7.68 22.03
C GLU A 167 -6.67 7.57 20.64
N ILE A 168 -7.51 7.74 19.61
CA ILE A 168 -7.13 7.57 18.21
C ILE A 168 -7.52 8.81 17.42
N THR A 169 -6.62 9.25 16.56
CA THR A 169 -6.88 10.31 15.57
C THR A 169 -6.77 9.74 14.18
N LEU A 170 -7.87 9.81 13.42
CA LEU A 170 -7.90 9.47 12.00
C LEU A 170 -7.76 10.75 11.18
N THR A 171 -6.85 10.73 10.20
CA THR A 171 -6.60 11.86 9.30
C THR A 171 -6.69 11.44 7.83
N ALA A 172 -7.42 12.19 7.01
CA ALA A 172 -7.52 11.98 5.57
C ALA A 172 -7.53 13.33 4.84
N GLY A 173 -6.38 13.70 4.28
CA GLY A 173 -6.12 15.07 3.82
C GLY A 173 -6.22 16.07 4.98
N ALA A 174 -7.03 17.12 4.84
CA ALA A 174 -7.28 18.11 5.90
C ALA A 174 -8.35 17.67 6.92
N ALA A 175 -9.03 16.54 6.70
CA ALA A 175 -10.03 16.04 7.64
C ALA A 175 -9.37 15.30 8.81
N ARG A 176 -9.89 15.52 10.01
CA ARG A 176 -9.45 14.90 11.26
C ARG A 176 -10.66 14.43 12.07
N ARG A 177 -10.59 13.24 12.64
CA ARG A 177 -11.59 12.71 13.58
C ARG A 177 -10.90 12.05 14.77
N GLU A 178 -11.26 12.49 15.96
CA GLU A 178 -10.79 11.92 17.22
C GLU A 178 -11.83 10.95 17.78
N ILE A 179 -11.37 9.80 18.24
CA ILE A 179 -12.20 8.71 18.76
C ILE A 179 -11.55 8.17 20.03
N LYS A 180 -12.40 7.79 20.98
CA LYS A 180 -12.03 7.01 22.16
C LYS A 180 -12.58 5.60 21.97
N LEU A 181 -11.69 4.61 21.89
CA LEU A 181 -12.09 3.21 21.80
C LEU A 181 -12.05 2.57 23.19
N PRO A 182 -13.19 2.06 23.71
CA PRO A 182 -13.21 1.36 24.99
C PRO A 182 -12.21 0.20 25.03
N ALA A 183 -11.76 -0.15 26.23
CA ALA A 183 -10.94 -1.34 26.46
C ALA A 183 -11.61 -2.60 25.90
N HIS A 184 -10.83 -3.51 25.33
CA HIS A 184 -11.30 -4.79 24.76
C HIS A 184 -12.43 -4.68 23.72
N CYS A 185 -12.56 -3.53 23.07
CA CYS A 185 -13.59 -3.30 22.07
C CYS A 185 -13.31 -4.12 20.79
N SER A 186 -14.23 -5.02 20.44
CA SER A 186 -14.14 -5.81 19.21
C SER A 186 -14.80 -5.09 18.03
N LYS A 187 -14.06 -5.02 16.91
CA LYS A 187 -14.51 -4.63 15.55
C LYS A 187 -15.62 -3.58 15.53
N ILE A 188 -15.25 -2.32 15.63
CA ILE A 188 -16.17 -1.20 15.38
C ILE A 188 -15.87 -0.51 14.07
N ASN A 189 -16.92 0.02 13.44
CA ASN A 189 -16.80 0.80 12.24
C ASN A 189 -16.79 2.29 12.57
N VAL A 190 -15.75 2.98 12.12
CA VAL A 190 -15.62 4.44 12.25
C VAL A 190 -15.55 5.05 10.86
N ARG A 191 -16.19 6.20 10.68
CA ARG A 191 -16.26 6.89 9.39
C ARG A 191 -15.52 8.22 9.42
N LEU A 192 -14.96 8.64 8.29
CA LEU A 192 -14.32 9.95 8.13
C LEU A 192 -14.63 10.48 6.74
N GLU A 193 -15.22 11.66 6.66
CA GLU A 193 -15.37 12.38 5.40
C GLU A 193 -14.03 13.08 5.08
N PRO A 194 -13.31 12.67 4.02
CA PRO A 194 -12.01 13.26 3.70
C PRO A 194 -12.17 14.69 3.18
N LYS A 195 -11.18 15.55 3.46
CA LYS A 195 -11.07 16.90 2.89
C LYS A 195 -9.76 17.00 2.15
N ASP A 196 -9.76 17.55 0.94
CA ASP A 196 -8.57 17.67 0.10
C ASP A 196 -7.84 16.33 -0.13
N TRP A 197 -8.59 15.28 -0.45
CA TRP A 197 -8.10 13.90 -0.55
C TRP A 197 -6.86 13.75 -1.45
N GLN A 198 -5.74 13.33 -0.87
CA GLN A 198 -4.47 13.07 -1.56
C GLN A 198 -4.10 11.59 -1.63
N GLY A 199 -5.06 10.67 -1.41
CA GLY A 199 -4.74 9.23 -1.47
C GLY A 199 -3.93 8.72 -0.29
N GLN A 200 -4.09 9.29 0.89
CA GLN A 200 -3.36 8.86 2.08
C GLN A 200 -4.21 9.03 3.33
N VAL A 201 -4.16 8.04 4.21
CA VAL A 201 -4.70 8.11 5.56
C VAL A 201 -3.57 8.02 6.57
N THR A 202 -3.71 8.73 7.68
CA THR A 202 -2.89 8.53 8.88
C THR A 202 -3.78 8.15 10.06
N ILE A 203 -3.28 7.22 10.87
CA ILE A 203 -3.88 6.79 12.13
C ILE A 203 -2.85 7.01 13.23
N ASP A 204 -3.09 7.99 14.08
CA ASP A 204 -2.32 8.20 15.31
C ASP A 204 -3.06 7.48 16.45
N SER A 205 -2.34 6.71 17.27
CA SER A 205 -2.90 5.95 18.39
C SER A 205 -1.93 5.95 19.56
N GLN A 206 -2.46 6.02 20.78
CA GLN A 206 -1.71 5.58 21.95
C GLN A 206 -1.29 4.12 21.75
N THR A 207 -0.11 3.77 22.27
CA THR A 207 0.42 2.40 22.21
C THR A 207 0.58 1.81 23.61
N TRP A 208 0.62 0.48 23.66
CA TRP A 208 0.81 -0.33 24.85
C TRP A 208 1.67 -1.55 24.49
N ILE A 209 2.26 -2.21 25.50
CA ILE A 209 3.09 -3.39 25.31
C ILE A 209 2.39 -4.60 25.94
N PRO A 210 2.01 -5.62 25.16
CA PRO A 210 1.26 -6.76 25.71
C PRO A 210 1.97 -7.52 26.81
N ALA A 211 3.31 -7.63 26.74
CA ALA A 211 4.10 -8.25 27.80
C ALA A 211 3.94 -7.55 29.16
N GLU A 212 3.86 -6.22 29.19
CA GLU A 212 3.75 -5.44 30.42
C GLU A 212 2.35 -5.54 31.05
N VAL A 213 1.34 -5.69 30.21
CA VAL A 213 -0.06 -5.65 30.62
C VAL A 213 -0.61 -7.05 30.93
N TYR A 214 -0.35 -8.01 30.05
CA TYR A 214 -0.94 -9.35 30.10
C TYR A 214 0.08 -10.43 30.47
N GLY A 215 1.36 -10.09 30.67
CA GLY A 215 2.41 -11.05 30.99
C GLY A 215 2.71 -12.02 29.84
N THR A 216 2.48 -11.61 28.58
CA THR A 216 2.85 -12.40 27.40
C THR A 216 4.32 -12.19 27.02
N ASN A 217 4.80 -12.91 26.00
CA ASN A 217 6.14 -12.69 25.43
C ASN A 217 6.17 -11.61 24.32
N ASP A 218 5.04 -10.97 24.02
CA ASP A 218 4.95 -9.99 22.93
C ASP A 218 5.41 -8.60 23.41
N GLN A 219 6.60 -8.20 22.93
CA GLN A 219 7.29 -6.95 23.28
C GLN A 219 6.99 -5.81 22.29
N ARG A 220 6.09 -6.02 21.32
CA ARG A 220 5.75 -5.00 20.33
C ARG A 220 5.02 -3.84 21.03
N SER A 221 5.32 -2.60 20.63
CA SER A 221 4.53 -1.42 21.01
C SER A 221 3.34 -1.31 20.04
N LEU A 222 2.16 -1.71 20.49
CA LEU A 222 0.96 -1.89 19.67
C LEU A 222 -0.05 -0.78 19.97
N GLY A 223 -0.65 -0.20 18.93
CA GLY A 223 -1.79 0.71 19.05
C GLY A 223 -3.11 0.00 18.79
N VAL A 224 -3.98 0.66 18.01
CA VAL A 224 -5.27 0.10 17.58
C VAL A 224 -5.06 -0.99 16.52
N GLY A 225 -5.84 -2.07 16.59
CA GLY A 225 -5.88 -3.08 15.53
C GLY A 225 -6.76 -2.61 14.38
N VAL A 226 -6.23 -2.58 13.16
CA VAL A 226 -6.96 -2.17 11.95
C VAL A 226 -7.18 -3.40 11.06
N HIS A 227 -8.44 -3.74 10.80
CA HIS A 227 -8.81 -4.92 10.00
C HIS A 227 -8.86 -4.55 8.52
N TRP A 228 -9.64 -3.53 8.19
CA TRP A 228 -9.80 -3.06 6.83
C TRP A 228 -10.15 -1.57 6.79
N LEU A 229 -9.97 -0.97 5.61
CA LEU A 229 -10.55 0.32 5.26
C LEU A 229 -11.33 0.22 3.94
N ASN A 230 -12.42 0.97 3.85
CA ASN A 230 -13.27 1.08 2.68
C ASN A 230 -13.36 2.54 2.23
N LEU A 231 -13.00 2.80 0.98
CA LEU A 231 -13.21 4.07 0.32
C LEU A 231 -14.61 4.06 -0.33
N ILE A 232 -15.56 4.77 0.29
CA ILE A 232 -16.93 4.88 -0.18
C ILE A 232 -16.99 6.02 -1.21
N GLN A 233 -17.34 5.67 -2.44
CA GLN A 233 -17.39 6.61 -3.56
C GLN A 233 -18.71 7.39 -3.56
N SER A 234 -18.66 8.62 -4.06
CA SER A 234 -19.84 9.39 -4.42
C SER A 234 -20.49 8.76 -5.66
N VAL A 235 -21.82 8.62 -5.65
CA VAL A 235 -22.60 8.18 -6.83
C VAL A 235 -22.64 9.30 -7.85
#